data_AF-A0A7Z7LUQ6-F1
#
_entry.id   AF-A0A7Z7LUQ6-F1
#
_cell.length_a   1.000
_cell.length_b   1.000
_cell.length_c   1.000
_cell.angle_alpha   90.00
_cell.angle_beta   90.00
_cell.angle_gamma   90.00
#
_symmetry.space_group_name_H-M   'P 1'
#
loop_
_entity.id
_entity.type
_entity.pdbx_description
1 polymer ?
#
loop_
_entity_poly.entity_id
_entity_poly.type
_entity_poly.pdbx_seq_one_letter_code
_entity_poly.pdbx_strand_id
1 'polypeptide(L)'
;MYFYDNDVVEIAKNIKPSPRCELEITYINAEYLRRGKLKVGIFNRGTAWFDTGTTNSLMQAGQFVQVIEERQGLKIAAIEEMAYKMGFINKEKLKK
;
A
#
# COMPACT_ATOMS: atom_id res chain seq x y z
N MET A 1 2.67 -3.05 2.34
CA MET A 1 1.61 -2.32 3.08
C MET A 1 1.69 -2.75 4.53
N TYR A 2 1.71 -1.80 5.46
CA TYR A 2 1.92 -2.07 6.89
C TYR A 2 0.83 -1.39 7.70
N PHE A 3 0.30 -2.08 8.71
CA PHE A 3 -0.67 -1.54 9.66
C PHE A 3 -0.08 -1.71 11.06
N TYR A 4 -0.13 -0.65 11.86
CA TYR A 4 0.41 -0.64 13.21
C TYR A 4 -0.58 -0.04 14.19
N ASP A 5 -0.49 -0.48 15.44
CA ASP A 5 -1.06 0.24 16.58
C ASP A 5 -0.15 1.42 16.97
N ASN A 6 -0.54 2.16 18.00
CA ASN A 6 0.15 3.38 18.39
C ASN A 6 1.58 3.14 18.95
N ASP A 7 1.92 1.89 19.33
CA ASP A 7 3.26 1.54 19.83
C ASP A 7 4.36 1.85 18.79
N VAL A 8 4.01 1.89 17.50
CA VAL A 8 4.95 2.14 16.40
C VAL A 8 5.69 3.45 16.53
N VAL A 9 5.07 4.48 17.12
CA VAL A 9 5.68 5.79 17.31
C VAL A 9 6.90 5.68 18.22
N GLU A 10 6.75 4.96 19.33
CA GLU A 10 7.83 4.78 20.29
C GLU A 10 8.90 3.81 19.77
N ILE A 11 8.49 2.75 19.07
CA ILE A 11 9.42 1.82 18.42
C ILE A 11 10.28 2.59 17.41
N ALA A 12 9.67 3.38 16.53
CA ALA A 12 10.38 4.13 15.49
C ALA A 12 11.41 5.12 16.05
N LYS A 13 11.09 5.81 17.16
CA LYS A 13 12.02 6.74 17.83
C LYS A 13 13.29 6.08 18.35
N ASN A 14 13.22 4.80 18.71
CA ASN A 14 14.31 4.07 19.36
C ASN A 14 15.14 3.23 18.38
N ILE A 15 14.77 3.19 17.10
CA ILE A 15 15.52 2.45 16.07
C ILE A 15 16.87 3.10 15.78
N LYS A 16 17.89 2.26 15.58
CA LYS A 16 19.22 2.68 15.13
C LYS A 16 19.35 2.54 13.62
N PRO A 17 20.13 3.40 12.94
CA PRO A 17 20.40 3.27 11.52
C PRO A 17 20.99 1.90 11.18
N SER A 18 20.60 1.36 10.03
CA SER A 18 21.19 0.14 9.47
C SER A 18 22.59 0.40 8.89
N PRO A 19 23.31 -0.64 8.43
CA PRO A 19 24.56 -0.46 7.68
C PRO A 19 24.41 0.39 6.40
N ARG A 20 23.18 0.57 5.90
CA ARG A 20 22.86 1.47 4.77
C ARG A 20 22.62 2.93 5.20
N CYS A 21 22.79 3.22 6.49
CA CYS A 21 22.46 4.51 7.13
C CYS A 21 20.97 4.90 7.06
N GLU A 22 20.08 3.90 6.96
CA GLU A 22 18.62 4.11 6.91
C GLU A 22 17.93 3.67 8.21
N LEU A 23 16.83 4.32 8.56
CA LEU A 23 15.91 3.83 9.60
C LEU A 23 14.94 2.82 8.95
N GLU A 24 15.21 1.53 9.17
CA GLU A 24 14.57 0.45 8.43
C GLU A 24 13.17 0.11 8.96
N ILE A 25 12.18 0.06 8.06
CA ILE A 25 10.85 -0.49 8.38
C ILE A 25 10.93 -1.95 8.85
N THR A 26 11.93 -2.71 8.39
CA THR A 26 12.18 -4.09 8.81
C THR A 26 12.54 -4.19 10.29
N TYR A 27 13.19 -3.18 10.87
CA TYR A 27 13.52 -3.16 12.29
C TYR A 27 12.27 -2.89 13.15
N ILE A 28 11.33 -2.07 12.66
CA ILE A 28 10.00 -1.94 13.27
C ILE A 28 9.29 -3.30 13.26
N ASN A 29 9.22 -3.95 12.10
CA ASN A 29 8.55 -5.26 11.96
C ASN A 29 9.18 -6.34 12.86
N ALA A 30 10.51 -6.35 12.99
CA ALA A 30 11.24 -7.27 13.85
C ALA A 30 10.89 -7.07 15.33
N GLU A 31 10.68 -5.83 15.78
CA GLU A 31 10.26 -5.55 17.15
C GLU A 31 8.83 -6.06 17.42
N TYR A 32 7.90 -5.86 16.48
CA TYR A 32 6.55 -6.44 16.59
C TYR A 32 6.58 -7.97 16.58
N LEU A 33 7.47 -8.58 15.79
CA LEU A 33 7.69 -10.03 15.79
C LEU A 33 8.23 -10.50 17.14
N ARG A 34 9.24 -9.82 17.70
CA ARG A 34 9.81 -10.12 19.02
C ARG A 34 8.78 -10.05 20.13
N ARG A 35 7.83 -9.12 20.04
CA ARG A 35 6.70 -8.96 20.97
C ARG A 35 5.57 -9.99 20.75
N GLY A 36 5.65 -10.85 19.73
CA GLY A 36 4.57 -11.76 19.36
C GLY A 36 3.31 -11.05 18.85
N LYS A 37 3.41 -9.77 18.49
CA LYS A 37 2.29 -8.93 18.02
C LYS A 37 2.19 -8.88 16.49
N LEU A 38 3.19 -9.36 15.75
CA LEU A 38 3.19 -9.35 14.29
C LEU A 38 2.19 -10.38 13.73
N LYS A 39 1.32 -9.93 12.83
CA LYS A 39 0.47 -10.78 12.00
C LYS A 39 0.81 -10.58 10.53
N VAL A 40 0.92 -11.66 9.78
CA VAL A 40 1.23 -11.63 8.35
C VAL A 40 -0.03 -11.91 7.54
N GLY A 41 -0.41 -10.94 6.70
CA GLY A 41 -1.45 -11.14 5.68
C GLY A 41 -0.84 -11.71 4.40
N ILE A 42 -1.30 -12.88 3.97
CA ILE A 42 -0.80 -13.53 2.76
C ILE A 42 -1.70 -13.14 1.59
N PHE A 43 -1.11 -12.55 0.55
CA PHE A 43 -1.81 -12.33 -0.70
C PHE A 43 -2.04 -13.65 -1.43
N ASN A 44 -3.25 -13.84 -1.95
CA ASN A 44 -3.56 -15.01 -2.76
C ASN A 44 -2.89 -14.88 -4.15
N ARG A 45 -2.83 -16.01 -4.87
CA ARG A 45 -2.24 -16.06 -6.22
C ARG A 45 -2.90 -15.11 -7.24
N GLY A 46 -4.14 -14.70 -7.02
CA GLY A 46 -4.87 -13.77 -7.90
C GLY A 46 -4.53 -12.29 -7.67
N THR A 47 -3.69 -11.98 -6.68
CA THR A 47 -3.31 -10.60 -6.37
C THR A 47 -2.15 -10.16 -7.23
N ALA A 48 -2.28 -9.01 -7.90
CA ALA A 48 -1.18 -8.36 -8.59
C ALA A 48 -0.52 -7.34 -7.65
N TRP A 49 0.79 -7.46 -7.42
CA TRP A 49 1.57 -6.51 -6.64
C TRP A 49 2.76 -6.05 -7.48
N PHE A 50 2.78 -4.75 -7.77
CA PHE A 50 3.85 -4.11 -8.54
C PHE A 50 4.65 -3.18 -7.65
N ASP A 51 5.96 -3.11 -7.93
CA ASP A 51 6.85 -2.04 -7.51
C ASP A 51 7.37 -1.37 -8.79
N THR A 52 7.34 -0.05 -8.85
CA THR A 52 7.67 0.74 -10.04
C THR A 52 9.09 1.34 -9.98
N GLY A 53 10.01 0.66 -9.28
CA GLY A 53 11.39 1.13 -9.07
C GLY A 53 12.28 1.19 -10.31
N THR A 54 11.87 0.59 -11.44
CA THR A 54 12.60 0.63 -12.73
C THR A 54 11.68 1.04 -13.88
N THR A 55 12.24 1.58 -14.96
CA THR A 55 11.49 1.92 -16.19
C THR A 55 10.70 0.73 -16.74
N ASN A 56 11.31 -0.46 -16.75
CA ASN A 56 10.65 -1.68 -17.21
C ASN A 56 9.48 -2.08 -16.30
N SER A 57 9.67 -2.06 -14.98
CA SER A 57 8.60 -2.38 -14.03
C SER A 57 7.44 -1.38 -14.08
N LEU A 58 7.75 -0.10 -14.30
CA LEU A 58 6.74 0.94 -14.47
C LEU A 58 5.90 0.70 -15.73
N MET A 59 6.55 0.38 -16.85
CA MET A 59 5.86 0.06 -18.11
C MET A 59 4.95 -1.16 -17.95
N GLN A 60 5.43 -2.22 -17.28
CA GLN A 60 4.64 -3.43 -17.01
C GLN A 60 3.41 -3.13 -16.14
N ALA A 61 3.58 -2.34 -15.07
CA ALA A 61 2.46 -1.93 -14.21
C ALA A 61 1.42 -1.11 -14.98
N GLY A 62 1.88 -0.18 -15.83
CA GLY A 62 1.00 0.64 -16.67
C GLY A 62 0.21 -0.20 -17.68
N GLN A 63 0.87 -1.13 -18.38
CA GLN A 63 0.23 -2.06 -19.31
C GLN A 63 -0.81 -2.94 -18.60
N PHE A 64 -0.50 -3.44 -17.41
CA PHE A 64 -1.43 -4.24 -16.62
C PHE A 64 -2.70 -3.44 -16.29
N VAL A 65 -2.54 -2.22 -15.76
CA VAL A 65 -3.69 -1.34 -15.44
C VAL A 65 -4.52 -1.07 -16.69
N GLN A 66 -3.87 -0.66 -17.79
CA GLN A 66 -4.56 -0.36 -19.05
C GLN A 66 -5.44 -1.53 -19.53
N VAL A 67 -4.86 -2.74 -19.60
CA VAL A 67 -5.58 -3.92 -20.08
C VAL A 67 -6.78 -4.26 -19.19
N ILE A 68 -6.65 -4.13 -17.87
CA ILE A 68 -7.75 -4.40 -16.94
C ILE A 68 -8.87 -3.36 -17.11
N GLU A 69 -8.52 -2.08 -17.19
CA GLU A 69 -9.52 -1.01 -17.36
C GLU A 69 -10.28 -1.14 -18.68
N GLU A 70 -9.59 -1.44 -19.78
CA GLU A 70 -10.19 -1.65 -21.11
C GLU A 70 -11.14 -2.87 -21.13
N ARG A 71 -10.81 -3.94 -20.40
CA ARG A 71 -11.59 -5.18 -20.39
C ARG A 71 -12.78 -5.15 -19.43
N GLN A 72 -12.66 -4.45 -18.30
CA GLN A 72 -13.70 -4.43 -17.27
C GLN A 72 -14.59 -3.19 -17.34
N GLY A 73 -14.16 -2.12 -18.04
CA GLY A 73 -14.89 -0.85 -18.09
C GLY A 73 -14.92 -0.11 -16.75
N LEU A 74 -14.07 -0.51 -15.79
CA LEU A 74 -13.89 0.10 -14.48
C LEU A 74 -12.50 0.72 -14.39
N LYS A 75 -12.38 1.80 -13.60
CA LYS A 75 -11.09 2.45 -13.35
C LYS A 75 -10.43 1.90 -12.10
N ILE A 76 -9.12 1.65 -12.16
CA ILE A 76 -8.31 1.28 -10.99
C ILE A 76 -7.87 2.58 -10.29
N ALA A 77 -8.03 2.64 -8.97
CA ALA A 77 -7.62 3.77 -8.15
C ALA A 77 -8.27 5.14 -8.51
N ALA A 78 -9.51 5.14 -9.03
CA ALA A 78 -10.31 6.36 -9.17
C ALA A 78 -10.78 6.87 -7.78
N ILE A 79 -10.12 7.91 -7.27
CA ILE A 79 -10.29 8.40 -5.89
C ILE A 79 -11.69 8.97 -5.67
N GLU A 80 -12.24 9.70 -6.64
CA GLU A 80 -13.57 10.31 -6.59
C GLU A 80 -14.67 9.26 -6.53
N GLU A 81 -14.53 8.18 -7.31
CA GLU A 81 -15.44 7.05 -7.29
C GLU A 81 -15.41 6.35 -5.91
N MET A 82 -14.21 6.11 -5.37
CA MET A 82 -14.07 5.49 -4.04
C MET A 82 -14.61 6.41 -2.95
N ALA A 83 -14.33 7.71 -2.99
CA ALA A 83 -14.84 8.67 -2.02
C ALA A 83 -16.38 8.71 -2.02
N TYR A 84 -17.01 8.65 -3.20
CA TYR A 84 -18.46 8.56 -3.32
C TYR A 84 -19.00 7.22 -2.79
N LYS A 85 -18.41 6.09 -3.18
CA LYS A 85 -18.81 4.75 -2.72
C LYS A 85 -18.65 4.55 -1.21
N MET A 86 -17.62 5.16 -0.61
CA MET A 86 -17.37 5.15 0.84
C MET A 86 -18.21 6.19 1.61
N GLY A 87 -18.97 7.04 0.92
CA GLY A 87 -19.84 8.05 1.54
C GLY A 87 -19.10 9.29 2.05
N PHE A 88 -17.84 9.50 1.68
CA PHE A 88 -17.11 10.74 2.01
C PHE A 88 -17.63 11.94 1.22
N ILE A 89 -18.18 11.70 0.03
CA ILE A 89 -18.84 12.72 -0.79
C ILE A 89 -20.21 12.24 -1.26
N ASN A 90 -21.11 13.18 -1.53
CA ASN A 90 -22.41 12.91 -2.12
C ASN A 90 -22.38 13.03 -3.65
N LYS A 91 -23.50 12.69 -4.30
CA LYS A 91 -23.63 12.71 -5.77
C LYS A 91 -23.44 14.09 -6.39
N GLU A 92 -23.80 15.14 -5.66
CA GLU A 92 -23.63 16.52 -6.10
C GLU A 92 -22.15 16.89 -6.19
N LYS A 93 -21.37 16.55 -5.14
CA LYS A 93 -19.92 16.76 -5.14
C LYS A 93 -19.20 15.93 -6.19
N LEU A 94 -19.66 14.71 -6.47
CA LEU A 94 -19.06 13.86 -7.52
C LEU A 94 -19.22 14.46 -8.94
N LYS A 95 -20.31 15.20 -9.18
CA LYS A 95 -20.63 15.76 -10.50
C LYS A 95 -20.02 17.14 -10.76
N LYS A 96 -19.51 17.79 -9.73
CA LYS A 96 -18.92 19.13 -9.81
C LYS A 96 -17.45 19.03 -10.18
#